data_AF-A0A3L7PID1-F1
#
_entry.id   AF-A0A3L7PID1-F1
#
_cell.length_a   1.000
_cell.length_b   1.000
_cell.length_c   1.000
_cell.angle_alpha   90.00
_cell.angle_beta   90.00
_cell.angle_gamma   90.00
#
_symmetry.space_group_name_H-M   'P 1'
#
loop_
_entity.id
_entity.type
_entity.pdbx_description
1 polymer ?
#
loop_
_entity_poly.entity_id
_entity_poly.type
_entity_poly.pdbx_seq_one_letter_code
_entity_poly.pdbx_strand_id
1 'polypeptide(L)'
;MRNTLLVCLVLGALYMAFVIGELINPLRVLAVNAKQGFVVTKAGPQKVDVRDISSLKVKCSLECEFRSYVSGLAADETGFWFVSGEDEYLFFDVHQCSVTKTLKTKNDAIGILCDPQRKRLLTLEHDKQTDFETSGILVVREYSSGGELHSVHFGDSTPIAITVRSTDGTVGMAFTDGSLRCMPPTDNITLDDNLIQTRTSRRQYSTCFACEFSNSGDMLAAVYQDGVRFSSKNGDVDAWVPLPVGPFGELAFSSDGKEVMVCGRAESVVWIISTDNHHEVFNVAAAGVKWAFYSPENNKRYIVQQRGVREVPDREITSSESR
;
A
#
# COMPACT_ATOMS: atom_id res chain seq x y z
N MET A 1 -8.62 4.63 -50.54
CA MET A 1 -8.76 3.65 -49.45
C MET A 1 -8.08 4.23 -48.22
N ARG A 2 -8.90 4.79 -47.32
CA ARG A 2 -8.50 5.35 -46.02
C ARG A 2 -8.64 4.24 -44.98
N ASN A 3 -7.62 4.07 -44.12
CA ASN A 3 -7.74 3.91 -42.66
C ASN A 3 -6.42 3.34 -42.09
N THR A 4 -5.48 4.26 -41.82
CA THR A 4 -4.30 3.99 -40.98
C THR A 4 -4.12 5.19 -40.07
N LEU A 5 -4.99 5.33 -39.05
CA LEU A 5 -4.82 6.31 -37.97
C LEU A 5 -5.83 6.05 -36.83
N LEU A 6 -5.58 5.08 -35.94
CA LEU A 6 -6.23 5.02 -34.61
C LEU A 6 -5.59 3.98 -33.67
N VAL A 7 -4.35 4.19 -33.22
CA VAL A 7 -3.78 3.39 -32.09
C VAL A 7 -3.08 4.25 -31.03
N CYS A 8 -2.70 5.50 -31.30
CA CYS A 8 -2.00 6.34 -30.32
C CYS A 8 -2.90 7.15 -29.36
N LEU A 9 -4.22 6.92 -29.32
CA LEU A 9 -5.18 7.77 -28.57
C LEU A 9 -5.84 7.08 -27.36
N VAL A 10 -5.57 5.79 -27.12
CA VAL A 10 -6.22 5.03 -26.03
C VAL A 10 -5.34 4.93 -24.77
N LEU A 11 -4.01 4.94 -24.89
CA LEU A 11 -3.10 4.90 -23.74
C LEU A 11 -2.99 6.27 -23.03
N GLY A 12 -2.99 7.38 -23.78
CA GLY A 12 -3.01 8.73 -23.21
C GLY A 12 -4.32 9.09 -22.51
N ALA A 13 -5.44 8.49 -22.89
CA ALA A 13 -6.75 8.74 -22.28
C ALA A 13 -6.92 8.00 -20.93
N LEU A 14 -6.28 6.83 -20.75
CA LEU A 14 -6.26 6.12 -19.46
C LEU A 14 -5.34 6.83 -18.46
N TYR A 15 -4.18 7.33 -18.89
CA TYR A 15 -3.29 8.14 -18.04
C TYR A 15 -3.89 9.52 -17.73
N MET A 16 -4.57 10.17 -18.69
CA MET A 16 -5.30 11.42 -18.44
C MET A 16 -6.55 11.22 -17.57
N ALA A 17 -7.28 10.11 -17.68
CA ALA A 17 -8.37 9.80 -16.75
C ALA A 17 -7.85 9.45 -15.35
N PHE A 18 -6.67 8.83 -15.26
CA PHE A 18 -5.93 8.64 -14.02
C PHE A 18 -5.62 10.00 -13.40
N VAL A 19 -4.94 10.91 -14.11
CA VAL A 19 -4.55 12.28 -13.72
C VAL A 19 -5.76 13.21 -13.41
N ILE A 20 -6.84 13.13 -14.18
CA ILE A 20 -8.04 13.99 -14.00
C ILE A 20 -8.91 13.51 -12.83
N GLY A 21 -8.92 12.20 -12.53
CA GLY A 21 -9.52 11.66 -11.30
C GLY A 21 -8.74 12.05 -10.03
N GLU A 22 -7.44 12.37 -10.14
CA GLU A 22 -6.57 12.78 -9.02
C GLU A 22 -6.83 14.21 -8.55
N LEU A 23 -7.26 15.08 -9.46
CA LEU A 23 -7.55 16.49 -9.16
C LEU A 23 -8.81 16.69 -8.30
N ILE A 24 -9.65 15.64 -8.12
CA ILE A 24 -10.96 15.75 -7.46
C ILE A 24 -11.01 15.03 -6.09
N ASN A 25 -9.95 14.30 -5.68
CA ASN A 25 -9.95 13.55 -4.41
C ASN A 25 -8.72 13.86 -3.52
N PRO A 26 -8.85 14.71 -2.48
CA PRO A 26 -7.70 15.25 -1.73
C PRO A 26 -7.05 14.28 -0.73
N LEU A 27 -7.72 13.20 -0.32
CA LEU A 27 -7.14 12.17 0.53
C LEU A 27 -6.61 11.06 -0.39
N ARG A 28 -5.27 10.90 -0.47
CA ARG A 28 -4.63 9.81 -1.23
C ARG A 28 -3.61 8.99 -0.48
N VAL A 29 -3.17 9.46 0.69
CA VAL A 29 -2.17 8.73 1.48
C VAL A 29 -2.61 8.76 2.92
N LEU A 30 -2.72 7.57 3.49
CA LEU A 30 -3.09 7.32 4.86
C LEU A 30 -1.98 6.48 5.48
N ALA A 31 -1.43 6.94 6.60
CA ALA A 31 -0.61 6.09 7.45
C ALA A 31 -1.20 6.12 8.86
N VAL A 32 -1.35 4.94 9.46
CA VAL A 32 -1.97 4.78 10.78
C VAL A 32 -0.89 4.33 11.75
N ASN A 33 -0.70 5.07 12.83
CA ASN A 33 0.06 4.64 13.99
C ASN A 33 -0.92 4.47 15.15
N ALA A 34 -1.56 3.30 15.18
CA ALA A 34 -2.59 3.03 16.16
C ALA A 34 -2.04 2.92 17.59
N LYS A 35 -0.78 2.47 17.77
CA LYS A 35 -0.11 2.44 19.09
C LYS A 35 -0.01 3.82 19.72
N GLN A 36 0.15 4.85 18.89
CA GLN A 36 0.17 6.24 19.35
C GLN A 36 -1.18 6.95 19.21
N GLY A 37 -2.19 6.27 18.69
CA GLY A 37 -3.51 6.84 18.44
C GLY A 37 -3.50 7.95 17.38
N PHE A 38 -2.63 7.86 16.37
CA PHE A 38 -2.52 8.85 15.31
C PHE A 38 -2.88 8.28 13.94
N VAL A 39 -3.46 9.14 13.12
CA VAL A 39 -3.62 8.93 11.70
C VAL A 39 -3.06 10.12 10.94
N VAL A 40 -2.29 9.86 9.90
CA VAL A 40 -1.72 10.88 9.06
C VAL A 40 -2.40 10.83 7.71
N THR A 41 -2.91 11.98 7.31
CA THR A 41 -3.71 12.15 6.11
C THR A 41 -3.08 13.18 5.22
N LYS A 42 -2.99 12.89 3.92
CA LYS A 42 -2.78 13.93 2.91
C LYS A 42 -3.93 14.93 2.95
N ALA A 43 -3.63 16.20 3.23
CA ALA A 43 -4.61 17.29 3.35
C ALA A 43 -4.60 18.23 2.13
N GLY A 44 -3.64 18.05 1.22
CA GLY A 44 -3.49 18.79 -0.03
C GLY A 44 -2.33 18.24 -0.85
N PRO A 45 -1.98 18.84 -2.00
CA PRO A 45 -0.83 18.40 -2.79
C PRO A 45 0.45 18.32 -1.94
N GLN A 46 0.70 19.36 -1.16
CA GLN A 46 1.92 19.59 -0.39
C GLN A 46 1.64 19.65 1.12
N LYS A 47 0.51 19.10 1.59
CA LYS A 47 0.12 19.22 2.99
C LYS A 47 -0.22 17.87 3.59
N VAL A 48 0.32 17.62 4.77
CA VAL A 48 0.07 16.43 5.56
C VAL A 48 -0.49 16.86 6.92
N ASP A 49 -1.63 16.30 7.31
CA ASP A 49 -2.20 16.51 8.63
C ASP A 49 -2.00 15.26 9.48
N VAL A 50 -1.52 15.45 10.71
CA VAL A 50 -1.54 14.44 11.77
C VAL A 50 -2.79 14.67 12.60
N ARG A 51 -3.59 13.62 12.76
CA ARG A 51 -4.85 13.67 13.47
C ARG A 51 -4.87 12.64 14.60
N ASP A 52 -5.55 12.99 15.68
CA ASP A 52 -5.93 12.02 16.70
C ASP A 52 -6.89 10.99 16.09
N ILE A 53 -6.65 9.69 16.26
CA ILE A 53 -7.52 8.65 15.66
C ILE A 53 -8.92 8.66 16.28
N SER A 54 -9.03 9.00 17.57
CA SER A 54 -10.30 8.95 18.30
C SER A 54 -11.19 10.16 18.00
N SER A 55 -10.57 11.34 17.84
CA SER A 55 -11.32 12.59 17.66
C SER A 55 -11.22 13.18 16.25
N LEU A 56 -10.31 12.67 15.42
CA LEU A 56 -9.95 13.17 14.08
C LEU A 56 -9.53 14.65 14.04
N LYS A 57 -9.23 15.23 15.21
CA LYS A 57 -8.75 16.61 15.32
C LYS A 57 -7.31 16.65 14.85
N VAL A 58 -7.01 17.65 14.02
CA VAL A 58 -5.64 17.94 13.59
C VAL A 58 -4.83 18.31 14.84
N LYS A 59 -3.80 17.51 15.15
CA LYS A 59 -2.81 17.84 16.17
C LYS A 59 -1.73 18.74 15.60
N CYS A 60 -1.29 18.44 14.39
CA CYS A 60 -0.38 19.29 13.64
C CYS A 60 -0.55 19.11 12.13
N SER A 61 -0.09 20.11 11.40
CA SER A 61 0.01 20.09 9.95
C SER A 61 1.44 20.34 9.55
N LEU A 62 1.90 19.60 8.55
CA LEU A 62 3.16 19.82 7.87
C LEU A 62 2.87 20.34 6.46
N GLU A 63 3.42 21.50 6.14
CA GLU A 63 3.52 21.98 4.76
C GLU A 63 4.86 21.50 4.19
N CYS A 64 4.78 20.63 3.18
CA CYS A 64 5.91 20.06 2.50
C CYS A 64 6.30 20.96 1.33
N GLU A 65 7.56 21.36 1.22
CA GLU A 65 8.06 22.16 0.10
C GLU A 65 8.33 21.33 -1.17
N PHE A 66 7.65 20.18 -1.33
CA PHE A 66 7.81 19.33 -2.51
C PHE A 66 7.43 20.07 -3.77
N ARG A 67 8.11 19.82 -4.89
CA ARG A 67 7.75 20.43 -6.18
C ARG A 67 6.35 20.06 -6.66
N SER A 68 5.92 18.84 -6.34
CA SER A 68 4.64 18.29 -6.74
C SER A 68 3.83 17.84 -5.53
N TYR A 69 3.47 16.56 -5.44
CA TYR A 69 2.58 16.05 -4.41
C TYR A 69 3.24 15.06 -3.45
N VAL A 70 2.69 14.96 -2.24
CA VAL A 70 2.97 13.86 -1.31
C VAL A 70 2.51 12.55 -1.95
N SER A 71 3.45 11.65 -2.20
CA SER A 71 3.25 10.37 -2.88
C SER A 71 3.18 9.18 -1.92
N GLY A 72 3.78 9.28 -0.74
CA GLY A 72 3.85 8.18 0.22
C GLY A 72 4.00 8.66 1.66
N LEU A 73 3.49 7.85 2.59
CA LEU A 73 3.58 8.05 4.02
C LEU A 73 3.91 6.73 4.68
N ALA A 74 4.89 6.72 5.57
CA ALA A 74 5.14 5.62 6.50
C ALA A 74 5.32 6.17 7.91
N ALA A 75 5.00 5.34 8.89
CA ALA A 75 5.22 5.64 10.30
C ALA A 75 6.02 4.50 10.92
N ASP A 76 6.88 4.82 11.88
CA ASP A 76 7.31 3.83 12.84
C ASP A 76 6.45 3.87 14.11
N GLU A 77 6.71 2.96 15.03
CA GLU A 77 6.01 2.89 16.31
C GLU A 77 6.42 3.98 17.31
N THR A 78 7.53 4.69 17.08
CA THR A 78 8.08 5.68 18.00
C THR A 78 7.60 7.10 17.69
N GLY A 79 6.96 7.30 16.54
CA GLY A 79 6.37 8.59 16.14
C GLY A 79 7.25 9.36 15.16
N PHE A 80 8.22 8.70 14.54
CA PHE A 80 8.91 9.19 13.36
C PHE A 80 8.13 8.77 12.11
N TRP A 81 7.85 9.76 11.28
CA TRP A 81 7.09 9.60 10.04
C TRP A 81 7.97 9.96 8.85
N PHE A 82 7.70 9.29 7.76
CA PHE A 82 8.38 9.47 6.49
C PHE A 82 7.36 9.95 5.51
N VAL A 83 7.64 11.10 4.92
CA VAL A 83 6.82 11.66 3.86
C VAL A 83 7.64 11.66 2.60
N SER A 84 7.15 11.03 1.54
CA SER A 84 7.80 11.06 0.24
C SER A 84 7.08 12.00 -0.71
N GLY A 85 7.85 12.69 -1.54
CA GLY A 85 7.38 13.50 -2.64
C GLY A 85 8.29 13.34 -3.86
N GLU A 86 8.11 14.23 -4.84
CA GLU A 86 9.01 14.31 -6.00
C GLU A 86 10.42 14.71 -5.55
N ASP A 87 11.42 13.89 -5.90
CA ASP A 87 12.85 14.07 -5.60
C ASP A 87 13.24 14.18 -4.11
N GLU A 88 12.32 14.01 -3.15
CA GLU A 88 12.63 14.25 -1.73
C GLU A 88 11.87 13.32 -0.74
N TYR A 89 12.55 12.98 0.35
CA TYR A 89 11.97 12.39 1.56
C TYR A 89 12.12 13.35 2.75
N LEU A 90 11.05 13.52 3.52
CA LEU A 90 11.04 14.24 4.78
C LEU A 90 10.90 13.27 5.94
N PHE A 91 11.74 13.44 6.95
CA PHE A 91 11.68 12.73 8.21
C PHE A 91 11.03 13.68 9.21
N PHE A 92 9.88 13.30 9.72
CA PHE A 92 9.02 14.17 10.50
C PHE A 92 8.82 13.56 11.90
N ASP A 93 9.13 14.34 12.93
CA ASP A 93 8.81 13.98 14.31
C ASP A 93 7.42 14.51 14.65
N VAL A 94 6.48 13.60 14.91
CA VAL A 94 5.09 13.94 15.20
C VAL A 94 4.89 14.67 16.51
N HIS A 95 5.75 14.39 17.50
CA HIS A 95 5.64 15.00 18.83
C HIS A 95 6.17 16.43 18.82
N GLN A 96 7.21 16.68 18.03
CA GLN A 96 7.78 18.01 17.84
C GLN A 96 7.08 18.79 16.72
N CYS A 97 6.28 18.12 15.91
CA CYS A 97 5.59 18.69 14.76
C CYS A 97 6.56 19.36 13.77
N SER A 98 7.74 18.77 13.57
CA SER A 98 8.83 19.37 12.81
C SER A 98 9.56 18.37 11.92
N VAL A 99 10.05 18.87 10.78
CA VAL A 99 10.97 18.12 9.92
C VAL A 99 12.32 18.05 10.61
N THR A 100 12.78 16.84 10.89
CA THR A 100 14.10 16.58 11.49
C THR A 100 15.18 16.41 10.43
N LYS A 101 14.79 16.00 9.22
CA LYS A 101 15.71 15.75 8.11
C LYS A 101 15.00 15.77 6.77
N THR A 102 15.71 16.26 5.76
CA THR A 102 15.33 16.18 4.35
C THR A 102 16.40 15.39 3.60
N LEU A 103 15.99 14.43 2.79
CA LEU A 103 16.85 13.64 1.92
C LEU A 103 16.43 13.87 0.47
N LYS A 104 17.38 14.29 -0.38
CA LYS A 104 17.16 14.40 -1.82
C LYS A 104 17.41 13.07 -2.50
N THR A 105 16.57 12.72 -3.46
CA THR A 105 16.62 11.50 -4.26
C THR A 105 16.85 11.85 -5.72
N LYS A 106 17.26 10.85 -6.50
CA LYS A 106 17.36 10.98 -7.96
C LYS A 106 16.10 10.53 -8.69
N ASN A 107 15.19 9.88 -7.97
CA ASN A 107 14.05 9.15 -8.49
C ASN A 107 12.80 9.57 -7.73
N ASP A 108 11.64 9.44 -8.38
CA ASP A 108 10.37 9.74 -7.74
C ASP A 108 9.90 8.57 -6.89
N ALA A 109 9.67 8.83 -5.61
CA ALA A 109 9.09 7.85 -4.73
C ALA A 109 7.62 7.63 -5.07
N ILE A 110 7.24 6.38 -5.31
CA ILE A 110 5.85 5.96 -5.52
C ILE A 110 5.27 5.19 -4.34
N GLY A 111 6.12 4.72 -3.41
CA GLY A 111 5.71 4.02 -2.21
C GLY A 111 6.81 4.02 -1.16
N ILE A 112 6.42 3.91 0.11
CA ILE A 112 7.34 3.94 1.25
C ILE A 112 6.83 3.03 2.37
N LEU A 113 7.73 2.30 3.00
CA LEU A 113 7.43 1.39 4.10
C LEU A 113 8.58 1.38 5.11
N CYS A 114 8.24 1.32 6.39
CA CYS A 114 9.22 1.20 7.47
C CYS A 114 9.34 -0.25 7.94
N ASP A 115 10.57 -0.73 8.11
CA ASP A 115 10.89 -1.90 8.95
C ASP A 115 11.56 -1.39 10.24
N PRO A 116 10.78 -1.14 11.30
CA PRO A 116 11.32 -0.56 12.54
C PRO A 116 12.26 -1.52 13.27
N GLN A 117 12.04 -2.84 13.15
CA GLN A 117 12.85 -3.84 13.85
C GLN A 117 14.29 -3.84 13.32
N ARG A 118 14.45 -3.73 12.01
CA ARG A 118 15.78 -3.67 11.35
C ARG A 118 16.27 -2.26 11.14
N LYS A 119 15.49 -1.24 11.52
CA LYS A 119 15.78 0.17 11.25
C LYS A 119 16.09 0.39 9.77
N ARG A 120 15.13 -0.02 8.92
CA ARG A 120 15.19 0.16 7.47
C ARG A 120 14.00 0.96 6.98
N LEU A 121 14.24 1.70 5.92
CA LEU A 121 13.22 2.37 5.12
C LEU A 121 13.27 1.76 3.72
N LEU A 122 12.16 1.21 3.26
CA LEU A 122 12.01 0.66 1.92
C LEU A 122 11.24 1.66 1.09
N THR A 123 11.77 2.02 -0.06
CA THR A 123 11.13 2.95 -0.99
C THR A 123 10.97 2.29 -2.34
N LEU A 124 9.76 2.38 -2.89
CA LEU A 124 9.52 2.11 -4.30
C LEU A 124 9.74 3.41 -5.05
N GLU A 125 10.59 3.37 -6.05
CA GLU A 125 11.00 4.54 -6.82
C GLU A 125 10.83 4.29 -8.33
N HIS A 126 10.52 5.35 -9.07
CA HIS A 126 10.48 5.36 -10.53
C HIS A 126 11.87 5.71 -11.09
N ASP A 127 12.43 4.85 -11.95
CA ASP A 127 13.79 5.05 -12.47
C ASP A 127 13.81 6.11 -13.57
N LYS A 128 14.21 7.33 -13.21
CA LYS A 128 14.30 8.46 -14.17
C LYS A 128 15.43 8.30 -15.19
N GLN A 129 16.38 7.37 -14.99
CA GLN A 129 17.54 7.24 -15.87
C GLN A 129 17.26 6.37 -17.10
N THR A 130 16.25 5.52 -17.04
CA THR A 130 15.86 4.70 -18.18
C THR A 130 14.78 5.42 -18.98
N ASP A 131 14.86 5.38 -20.31
CA ASP A 131 13.81 5.91 -21.19
C ASP A 131 12.45 5.18 -21.07
N PHE A 132 12.39 4.13 -20.23
CA PHE A 132 11.19 3.37 -19.96
C PHE A 132 10.44 3.96 -18.76
N GLU A 133 9.29 4.57 -19.03
CA GLU A 133 8.35 5.08 -18.01
C GLU A 133 7.77 3.99 -17.08
N THR A 134 8.25 2.75 -17.13
CA THR A 134 7.69 1.62 -16.37
C THR A 134 8.73 0.88 -15.52
N SER A 135 9.98 1.30 -15.52
CA SER A 135 11.00 0.69 -14.66
C SER A 135 10.85 1.19 -13.22
N GLY A 136 10.75 0.24 -12.30
CA GLY A 136 10.71 0.53 -10.87
C GLY A 136 11.94 -0.01 -10.16
N ILE A 137 12.30 0.69 -9.09
CA ILE A 137 13.41 0.35 -8.21
C ILE A 137 12.85 0.16 -6.80
N LEU A 138 13.29 -0.90 -6.11
CA LEU A 138 13.22 -0.95 -4.66
C LEU A 138 14.54 -0.44 -4.11
N VAL A 139 14.50 0.60 -3.28
CA VAL A 139 15.66 1.08 -2.55
C VAL A 139 15.49 0.81 -1.06
N VAL A 140 16.46 0.14 -0.46
CA VAL A 140 16.55 -0.08 0.99
C VAL A 140 17.51 0.95 1.56
N ARG A 141 17.04 1.72 2.54
CA ARG A 141 17.78 2.81 3.17
C ARG A 141 17.92 2.57 4.67
N GLU A 142 19.00 3.08 5.25
CA GLU A 142 19.15 3.13 6.70
C GLU A 142 18.22 4.19 7.29
N TYR A 143 17.52 3.82 8.37
CA TYR A 143 16.53 4.67 9.02
C TYR A 143 17.08 5.98 9.61
N SER A 144 18.31 5.98 10.13
CA SER A 144 18.94 7.15 10.78
C SER A 144 19.57 8.10 9.76
N SER A 145 20.34 7.54 8.83
CA SER A 145 21.13 8.30 7.87
C SER A 145 20.36 8.59 6.57
N GLY A 146 19.31 7.84 6.25
CA GLY A 146 18.68 7.86 4.93
C GLY A 146 19.61 7.34 3.83
N GLY A 147 20.81 6.86 4.19
CA GLY A 147 21.81 6.33 3.28
C GLY A 147 21.26 5.09 2.59
N GLU A 148 21.47 5.02 1.28
CA GLU A 148 21.14 3.84 0.48
C GLU A 148 22.04 2.67 0.89
N LEU A 149 21.42 1.53 1.17
CA LEU A 149 22.09 0.28 1.50
C LEU A 149 22.08 -0.66 0.28
N HIS A 150 20.91 -0.80 -0.34
CA HIS A 150 20.68 -1.68 -1.48
C HIS A 150 19.69 -1.02 -2.45
N SER A 151 19.85 -1.31 -3.73
CA SER A 151 18.87 -0.98 -4.76
C SER A 151 18.68 -2.16 -5.72
N VAL A 152 17.43 -2.37 -6.12
CA VAL A 152 17.01 -3.49 -6.97
C VAL A 152 16.16 -2.95 -8.11
N HIS A 153 16.62 -3.14 -9.34
CA HIS A 153 15.90 -2.76 -10.55
C HIS A 153 15.06 -3.94 -11.05
N PHE A 154 13.79 -3.71 -11.35
CA PHE A 154 12.87 -4.77 -11.77
C PHE A 154 12.63 -4.83 -13.29
N GLY A 155 13.45 -4.14 -14.09
CA GLY A 155 13.32 -4.08 -15.54
C GLY A 155 11.95 -3.54 -15.94
N ASP A 156 11.23 -4.27 -16.79
CA ASP A 156 9.94 -3.86 -17.34
C ASP A 156 8.75 -4.03 -16.38
N SER A 157 8.97 -4.58 -15.18
CA SER A 157 7.92 -4.80 -14.19
C SER A 157 7.94 -3.71 -13.12
N THR A 158 6.87 -2.90 -13.06
CA THR A 158 6.75 -1.86 -12.03
C THR A 158 6.18 -2.45 -10.73
N PRO A 159 6.90 -2.39 -9.61
CA PRO A 159 6.31 -2.68 -8.31
C PRO A 159 5.33 -1.56 -7.94
N ILE A 160 4.19 -1.92 -7.35
CA ILE A 160 3.12 -0.98 -6.99
C ILE A 160 2.69 -1.08 -5.53
N ALA A 161 3.07 -2.14 -4.83
CA ALA A 161 2.94 -2.23 -3.38
C ALA A 161 4.09 -3.04 -2.77
N ILE A 162 4.41 -2.72 -1.52
CA ILE A 162 5.41 -3.41 -0.71
C ILE A 162 4.87 -3.70 0.69
N THR A 163 5.31 -4.81 1.25
CA THR A 163 5.09 -5.20 2.65
C THR A 163 6.35 -5.88 3.17
N VAL A 164 6.54 -5.86 4.49
CA VAL A 164 7.67 -6.52 5.16
C VAL A 164 7.12 -7.44 6.23
N ARG A 165 7.56 -8.68 6.22
CA ARG A 165 7.26 -9.64 7.28
C ARG A 165 8.08 -9.27 8.51
N SER A 166 7.42 -8.87 9.58
CA SER A 166 8.08 -8.43 10.82
C SER A 166 9.08 -9.48 11.34
N THR A 167 8.70 -10.75 11.35
CA THR A 167 9.46 -11.84 12.00
C THR A 167 10.84 -12.08 11.41
N ASP A 168 11.04 -11.96 10.10
CA ASP A 168 12.33 -12.23 9.45
C ASP A 168 12.77 -11.17 8.43
N GLY A 169 11.95 -10.18 8.14
CA GLY A 169 12.27 -9.07 7.25
C GLY A 169 12.03 -9.37 5.78
N THR A 170 11.49 -10.54 5.43
CA THR A 170 11.13 -10.89 4.06
C THR A 170 10.23 -9.82 3.45
N VAL A 171 10.54 -9.41 2.23
CA VAL A 171 9.81 -8.35 1.53
C VAL A 171 8.82 -8.99 0.55
N GLY A 172 7.55 -8.66 0.68
CA GLY A 172 6.50 -9.01 -0.26
C GLY A 172 6.23 -7.84 -1.19
N MET A 173 6.10 -8.11 -2.48
CA MET A 173 5.97 -7.08 -3.51
C MET A 173 4.92 -7.44 -4.55
N ALA A 174 4.05 -6.49 -4.86
CA ALA A 174 3.03 -6.62 -5.89
C ALA A 174 3.42 -5.81 -7.14
N PHE A 175 3.19 -6.36 -8.33
CA PHE A 175 3.64 -5.78 -9.59
C PHE A 175 2.49 -5.55 -10.59
N THR A 176 2.72 -4.62 -11.52
CA THR A 176 1.80 -4.29 -12.63
C THR A 176 1.55 -5.46 -13.58
N ASP A 177 2.55 -6.34 -13.75
CA ASP A 177 2.48 -7.57 -14.55
C ASP A 177 1.60 -8.67 -13.90
N GLY A 178 1.04 -8.42 -12.71
CA GLY A 178 0.23 -9.37 -11.97
C GLY A 178 1.06 -10.38 -11.17
N SER A 179 2.37 -10.20 -11.08
CA SER A 179 3.22 -11.00 -10.21
C SER A 179 3.19 -10.49 -8.76
N LEU A 180 3.22 -11.44 -7.83
CA LEU A 180 3.54 -11.27 -6.43
C LEU A 180 4.89 -11.93 -6.21
N ARG A 181 5.86 -11.17 -5.71
CA ARG A 181 7.23 -11.64 -5.49
C ARG A 181 7.60 -11.53 -4.02
N CYS A 182 8.26 -12.56 -3.50
CA CYS A 182 8.89 -12.53 -2.17
C CYS A 182 10.40 -12.44 -2.34
N MET A 183 11.01 -11.49 -1.64
CA MET A 183 12.45 -11.27 -1.61
C MET A 183 13.02 -11.57 -0.21
N PRO A 184 14.33 -11.79 -0.08
CA PRO A 184 14.94 -12.09 1.20
C PRO A 184 14.82 -10.92 2.17
N PRO A 185 15.22 -11.14 3.43
CA PRO A 185 15.29 -10.08 4.42
C PRO A 185 15.99 -8.83 3.92
N THR A 186 15.52 -7.67 4.37
CA THR A 186 16.01 -6.33 4.00
C THR A 186 17.52 -6.12 4.12
N ASP A 187 18.21 -6.91 4.94
CA ASP A 187 19.66 -6.88 5.12
C ASP A 187 20.46 -7.64 4.03
N ASN A 188 19.79 -8.46 3.21
CA ASN A 188 20.41 -9.39 2.26
C ASN A 188 19.80 -9.30 0.85
N ILE A 189 19.22 -8.15 0.48
CA ILE A 189 18.57 -8.00 -0.82
C ILE A 189 19.64 -7.79 -1.92
N THR A 190 19.78 -8.78 -2.81
CA THR A 190 20.54 -8.67 -4.08
C THR A 190 19.71 -9.22 -5.25
N LEU A 191 19.98 -8.76 -6.47
CA LEU A 191 19.14 -8.96 -7.66
C LEU A 191 19.19 -10.40 -8.23
N ASP A 192 20.37 -11.03 -8.21
CA ASP A 192 20.65 -12.11 -9.15
C ASP A 192 20.24 -13.53 -8.69
N ASP A 193 20.02 -13.79 -7.39
CA ASP A 193 19.81 -15.17 -6.88
C ASP A 193 18.67 -15.32 -5.84
N ASN A 194 17.88 -14.28 -5.60
CA ASN A 194 17.22 -14.11 -4.31
C ASN A 194 15.70 -14.03 -4.35
N LEU A 195 15.09 -14.29 -5.51
CA LEU A 195 13.64 -14.42 -5.60
C LEU A 195 13.19 -15.69 -4.88
N ILE A 196 12.66 -15.55 -3.67
CA ILE A 196 12.16 -16.67 -2.86
C ILE A 196 10.98 -17.33 -3.56
N GLN A 197 10.10 -16.53 -4.15
CA GLN A 197 8.88 -17.01 -4.76
C GLN A 197 8.29 -15.97 -5.72
N THR A 198 7.81 -16.44 -6.88
CA THR A 198 6.93 -15.67 -7.78
C THR A 198 5.61 -16.38 -7.93
N ARG A 199 4.51 -15.65 -7.74
CA ARG A 199 3.15 -16.12 -7.94
C ARG A 199 2.43 -15.16 -8.89
N THR A 200 1.87 -15.65 -9.97
CA THR A 200 1.06 -14.85 -10.91
C THR A 200 -0.42 -15.16 -10.74
N SER A 201 -1.28 -14.19 -11.05
CA SER A 201 -2.74 -14.40 -11.05
C SER A 201 -3.15 -15.54 -11.98
N ARG A 202 -4.28 -16.20 -11.65
CA ARG A 202 -4.85 -17.29 -12.48
C ARG A 202 -5.28 -16.81 -13.86
N ARG A 203 -5.68 -15.54 -13.97
CA ARG A 203 -5.96 -14.89 -15.24
C ARG A 203 -4.70 -14.17 -15.67
N GLN A 204 -4.13 -14.61 -16.79
CA GLN A 204 -3.07 -13.86 -17.47
C GLN A 204 -3.53 -12.39 -17.56
N TYR A 205 -2.72 -11.45 -17.07
CA TYR A 205 -2.95 -9.98 -17.07
C TYR A 205 -3.79 -9.33 -15.96
N SER A 206 -4.09 -9.97 -14.83
CA SER A 206 -4.69 -9.27 -13.67
C SER A 206 -3.60 -8.63 -12.81
N THR A 207 -3.54 -7.29 -12.76
CA THR A 207 -2.62 -6.51 -11.91
C THR A 207 -2.79 -6.86 -10.43
N CYS A 208 -1.67 -6.99 -9.71
CA CYS A 208 -1.66 -7.21 -8.27
C CYS A 208 -1.61 -5.85 -7.56
N PHE A 209 -2.72 -5.35 -7.03
CA PHE A 209 -2.81 -3.96 -6.54
C PHE A 209 -2.18 -3.74 -5.18
N ALA A 210 -2.24 -4.72 -4.28
CA ALA A 210 -1.64 -4.64 -2.96
C ALA A 210 -1.26 -6.04 -2.45
N CYS A 211 -0.33 -6.08 -1.49
CA CYS A 211 0.04 -7.29 -0.76
C CYS A 211 0.37 -6.95 0.69
N GLU A 212 0.12 -7.88 1.61
CA GLU A 212 0.39 -7.69 3.04
C GLU A 212 0.70 -9.03 3.70
N PHE A 213 1.65 -9.03 4.64
CA PHE A 213 1.82 -10.16 5.55
C PHE A 213 0.86 -10.04 6.74
N SER A 214 0.28 -11.18 7.12
CA SER A 214 -0.32 -11.35 8.45
C SER A 214 0.67 -10.99 9.56
N ASN A 215 0.16 -10.62 10.74
CA ASN A 215 1.00 -10.17 11.85
C ASN A 215 1.96 -11.26 12.37
N SER A 216 1.57 -12.54 12.28
CA SER A 216 2.47 -13.67 12.57
C SER A 216 3.50 -13.93 11.47
N GLY A 217 3.25 -13.43 10.25
CA GLY A 217 4.09 -13.64 9.08
C GLY A 217 3.90 -15.00 8.39
N ASP A 218 2.96 -15.81 8.87
CA ASP A 218 2.72 -17.16 8.33
C ASP A 218 1.94 -17.13 7.02
N MET A 219 1.25 -16.02 6.75
CA MET A 219 0.46 -15.84 5.53
C MET A 219 0.72 -14.49 4.89
N LEU A 220 0.73 -14.50 3.56
CA LEU A 220 0.78 -13.35 2.66
C LEU A 220 -0.52 -13.32 1.88
N ALA A 221 -1.25 -12.22 1.95
CA ALA A 221 -2.39 -11.98 1.06
C ALA A 221 -2.01 -10.98 -0.02
N ALA A 222 -2.58 -11.16 -1.21
CA ALA A 222 -2.39 -10.30 -2.35
C ALA A 222 -3.71 -10.10 -3.07
N VAL A 223 -4.03 -8.85 -3.40
CA VAL A 223 -5.30 -8.51 -4.03
C VAL A 223 -5.11 -8.18 -5.51
N TYR A 224 -5.98 -8.76 -6.32
CA TYR A 224 -6.02 -8.67 -7.77
C TYR A 224 -7.38 -8.18 -8.22
N GLN A 225 -7.55 -7.76 -9.47
CA GLN A 225 -8.82 -7.22 -9.97
C GLN A 225 -10.05 -8.13 -9.76
N ASP A 226 -9.84 -9.44 -9.62
CA ASP A 226 -10.89 -10.45 -9.57
C ASP A 226 -10.91 -11.26 -8.27
N GLY A 227 -10.13 -10.87 -7.26
CA GLY A 227 -10.13 -11.55 -5.98
C GLY A 227 -8.86 -11.39 -5.16
N VAL A 228 -8.76 -12.23 -4.14
CA VAL A 228 -7.63 -12.26 -3.20
C VAL A 228 -6.97 -13.62 -3.25
N ARG A 229 -5.65 -13.61 -3.31
CA ARG A 229 -4.83 -14.80 -3.14
C ARG A 229 -4.24 -14.82 -1.74
N PHE A 230 -4.26 -15.98 -1.11
CA PHE A 230 -3.57 -16.25 0.15
C PHE A 230 -2.46 -17.27 -0.09
N SER A 231 -1.24 -16.94 0.31
CA SER A 231 -0.09 -17.84 0.26
C SER A 231 0.51 -17.98 1.65
N SER A 232 0.61 -19.21 2.15
CA SER A 232 1.36 -19.45 3.39
C SER A 232 2.88 -19.36 3.17
N LYS A 233 3.64 -19.08 4.23
CA LYS A 233 5.11 -19.05 4.24
C LYS A 233 5.73 -20.37 3.77
N ASN A 234 5.11 -21.50 4.08
CA ASN A 234 5.62 -22.83 3.70
C ASN A 234 5.13 -23.28 2.32
N GLY A 235 4.22 -22.52 1.69
CA GLY A 235 3.63 -22.86 0.40
C GLY A 235 2.49 -23.88 0.44
N ASP A 236 2.11 -24.36 1.64
CA ASP A 236 1.05 -25.36 1.85
C ASP A 236 -0.36 -24.81 1.57
N VAL A 237 -0.58 -23.52 1.89
CA VAL A 237 -1.79 -22.78 1.51
C VAL A 237 -1.49 -21.95 0.27
N ASP A 238 -2.31 -22.15 -0.76
CA ASP A 238 -2.40 -21.33 -1.97
C ASP A 238 -3.88 -21.20 -2.37
N ALA A 239 -4.62 -20.37 -1.62
CA ALA A 239 -6.06 -20.21 -1.76
C ALA A 239 -6.40 -19.00 -2.62
N TRP A 240 -7.50 -19.11 -3.37
CA TRP A 240 -8.04 -18.03 -4.19
C TRP A 240 -9.49 -17.75 -3.80
N VAL A 241 -9.78 -16.50 -3.46
CA VAL A 241 -11.11 -16.03 -3.06
C VAL A 241 -11.60 -15.07 -4.12
N PRO A 242 -12.52 -15.51 -5.01
CA PRO A 242 -13.07 -14.62 -6.02
C PRO A 242 -13.93 -13.55 -5.34
N LEU A 243 -13.74 -12.30 -5.77
CA LEU A 243 -14.60 -11.20 -5.34
C LEU A 243 -15.40 -10.69 -6.55
N PRO A 244 -16.70 -10.40 -6.39
CA PRO A 244 -17.60 -10.31 -7.53
C PRO A 244 -17.40 -9.07 -8.40
N VAL A 245 -16.82 -7.99 -7.87
CA VAL A 245 -16.72 -6.71 -8.59
C VAL A 245 -15.48 -5.92 -8.17
N GLY A 246 -14.87 -5.22 -9.14
CA GLY A 246 -14.06 -4.02 -8.94
C GLY A 246 -12.54 -4.19 -8.86
N PRO A 247 -11.74 -3.23 -9.39
CA PRO A 247 -10.33 -3.17 -9.03
C PRO A 247 -10.22 -2.80 -7.55
N PHE A 248 -9.64 -3.69 -6.77
CA PHE A 248 -9.36 -3.42 -5.36
C PHE A 248 -8.10 -2.60 -5.21
N GLY A 249 -8.07 -1.78 -4.16
CA GLY A 249 -6.93 -0.89 -3.92
C GLY A 249 -6.00 -1.42 -2.85
N GLU A 250 -6.55 -2.10 -1.84
CA GLU A 250 -5.87 -2.27 -0.55
C GLU A 250 -6.35 -3.52 0.16
N LEU A 251 -5.49 -4.01 1.06
CA LEU A 251 -5.85 -4.99 2.06
C LEU A 251 -5.39 -4.57 3.45
N ALA A 252 -6.04 -5.14 4.47
CA ALA A 252 -5.63 -5.05 5.86
C ALA A 252 -5.88 -6.38 6.57
N PHE A 253 -4.84 -6.96 7.16
CA PHE A 253 -4.99 -8.06 8.09
C PHE A 253 -5.56 -7.60 9.44
N SER A 254 -6.42 -8.43 10.00
CA SER A 254 -6.74 -8.42 11.43
C SER A 254 -5.49 -8.72 12.27
N SER A 255 -5.48 -8.17 13.49
CA SER A 255 -4.36 -8.32 14.44
C SER A 255 -4.12 -9.77 14.87
N ASP A 256 -5.16 -10.58 14.92
CA ASP A 256 -5.12 -12.02 15.18
C ASP A 256 -4.94 -12.86 13.90
N GLY A 257 -4.91 -12.21 12.73
CA GLY A 257 -4.68 -12.83 11.43
C GLY A 257 -5.84 -13.66 10.89
N LYS A 258 -7.03 -13.60 11.51
CA LYS A 258 -8.19 -14.47 11.18
C LYS A 258 -9.07 -13.92 10.06
N GLU A 259 -8.96 -12.64 9.80
CA GLU A 259 -9.71 -11.90 8.80
C GLU A 259 -8.78 -11.02 7.96
N VAL A 260 -9.13 -10.86 6.69
CA VAL A 260 -8.57 -9.83 5.79
C VAL A 260 -9.69 -8.94 5.29
N MET A 261 -9.50 -7.63 5.44
CA MET A 261 -10.36 -6.63 4.81
C MET A 261 -9.80 -6.22 3.45
N VAL A 262 -10.67 -6.08 2.46
CA VAL A 262 -10.32 -5.64 1.12
C VAL A 262 -11.25 -4.52 0.67
N CYS A 263 -10.65 -3.44 0.19
CA CYS A 263 -11.36 -2.24 -0.25
C CYS A 263 -11.36 -2.11 -1.78
N GLY A 264 -12.55 -2.02 -2.36
CA GLY A 264 -12.71 -1.70 -3.79
C GLY A 264 -12.47 -0.21 -4.06
N ARG A 265 -11.69 0.14 -5.10
CA ARG A 265 -11.42 1.56 -5.45
C ARG A 265 -12.65 2.33 -5.93
N ALA A 266 -13.61 1.61 -6.51
CA ALA A 266 -14.84 2.18 -7.09
C ALA A 266 -16.10 1.76 -6.31
N GLU A 267 -15.93 1.01 -5.21
CA GLU A 267 -17.05 0.32 -4.58
C GLU A 267 -17.56 1.04 -3.35
N SER A 268 -18.84 0.80 -3.08
CA SER A 268 -19.46 1.12 -1.80
C SER A 268 -19.38 -0.06 -0.85
N VAL A 269 -18.33 -0.89 -0.95
CA VAL A 269 -18.23 -2.17 -0.26
C VAL A 269 -16.81 -2.40 0.27
N VAL A 270 -16.73 -2.87 1.51
CA VAL A 270 -15.53 -3.52 2.07
C VAL A 270 -15.83 -5.00 2.22
N TRP A 271 -14.95 -5.83 1.69
CA TRP A 271 -15.02 -7.28 1.80
C TRP A 271 -14.23 -7.74 3.01
N ILE A 272 -14.78 -8.64 3.80
CA ILE A 272 -14.10 -9.28 4.94
C ILE A 272 -14.03 -10.76 4.64
N ILE A 273 -12.81 -11.31 4.62
CA ILE A 273 -12.55 -12.70 4.22
C ILE A 273 -11.95 -13.42 5.41
N SER A 274 -12.57 -14.54 5.80
CA SER A 274 -11.99 -15.44 6.79
C SER A 274 -10.72 -16.11 6.23
N THR A 275 -9.66 -16.13 7.02
CA THR A 275 -8.40 -16.77 6.64
C THR A 275 -8.39 -18.27 6.92
N ASP A 276 -9.14 -18.71 7.93
CA ASP A 276 -9.24 -20.14 8.27
C ASP A 276 -10.15 -20.87 7.28
N ASN A 277 -11.17 -20.17 6.78
CA ASN A 277 -12.16 -20.68 5.85
C ASN A 277 -12.31 -19.70 4.68
N HIS A 278 -11.31 -19.63 3.79
CA HIS A 278 -11.19 -18.75 2.62
C HIS A 278 -12.44 -18.62 1.69
N HIS A 279 -13.57 -19.23 2.03
CA HIS A 279 -14.86 -19.13 1.35
C HIS A 279 -15.87 -18.24 2.09
N GLU A 280 -15.66 -17.94 3.37
CA GLU A 280 -16.50 -17.03 4.13
C GLU A 280 -16.14 -15.59 3.79
N VAL A 281 -17.01 -14.99 2.99
CA VAL A 281 -16.92 -13.61 2.57
C VAL A 281 -18.10 -12.85 3.15
N PHE A 282 -17.79 -11.77 3.84
CA PHE A 282 -18.75 -10.79 4.32
C PHE A 282 -18.53 -9.46 3.63
N ASN A 283 -19.53 -8.60 3.71
CA ASN A 283 -19.46 -7.29 3.13
C ASN A 283 -20.03 -6.23 4.07
N VAL A 284 -19.49 -5.02 3.96
CA VAL A 284 -19.98 -3.83 4.66
C VAL A 284 -20.36 -2.81 3.61
N ALA A 285 -21.64 -2.43 3.56
CA ALA A 285 -22.10 -1.36 2.69
C ALA A 285 -21.57 -0.02 3.21
N ALA A 286 -20.63 0.57 2.48
CA ALA A 286 -19.97 1.79 2.85
C ALA A 286 -19.62 2.62 1.60
N ALA A 287 -20.52 3.53 1.23
CA ALA A 287 -20.30 4.42 0.09
C ALA A 287 -19.07 5.31 0.30
N GLY A 288 -18.21 5.38 -0.72
CA GLY A 288 -17.04 6.27 -0.70
C GLY A 288 -15.97 5.87 0.32
N VAL A 289 -15.85 4.57 0.64
CA VAL A 289 -14.67 4.04 1.34
C VAL A 289 -13.44 4.29 0.49
N LYS A 290 -12.37 4.71 1.15
CA LYS A 290 -11.06 4.90 0.56
C LYS A 290 -10.04 3.92 1.13
N TRP A 291 -10.08 3.73 2.44
CA TRP A 291 -9.26 2.78 3.18
C TRP A 291 -10.11 1.99 4.16
N ALA A 292 -9.61 0.84 4.56
CA ALA A 292 -10.10 0.18 5.73
C ALA A 292 -8.96 -0.58 6.43
N PHE A 293 -9.01 -0.62 7.76
CA PHE A 293 -7.94 -1.18 8.57
C PHE A 293 -8.47 -1.75 9.88
N TYR A 294 -7.65 -2.58 10.53
CA TYR A 294 -7.91 -3.07 11.88
C TYR A 294 -7.13 -2.27 12.91
N SER A 295 -7.72 -2.06 14.07
CA SER A 295 -6.97 -1.63 15.25
C SER A 295 -6.10 -2.79 15.75
N PRO A 296 -4.79 -2.59 15.93
CA PRO A 296 -3.89 -3.63 16.42
C PRO A 296 -4.14 -3.99 17.88
N GLU A 297 -4.80 -3.13 18.67
CA GLU A 297 -4.97 -3.35 20.12
C GLU A 297 -6.19 -4.23 20.45
N ASN A 298 -7.25 -4.15 19.65
CA ASN A 298 -8.54 -4.75 19.98
C ASN A 298 -9.27 -5.35 18.78
N ASN A 299 -8.58 -5.47 17.63
CA ASN A 299 -9.11 -6.05 16.40
C ASN A 299 -10.38 -5.38 15.86
N LYS A 300 -10.66 -4.14 16.27
CA LYS A 300 -11.82 -3.40 15.75
C LYS A 300 -11.59 -2.98 14.30
N ARG A 301 -12.67 -3.02 13.51
CA ARG A 301 -12.66 -2.66 12.09
C ARG A 301 -12.94 -1.17 11.92
N TYR A 302 -12.15 -0.51 11.10
CA TYR A 302 -12.34 0.90 10.77
C TYR A 302 -12.37 1.08 9.26
N ILE A 303 -13.22 2.00 8.82
CA ILE A 303 -13.22 2.48 7.43
C ILE A 303 -12.92 3.97 7.41
N VAL A 304 -12.22 4.39 6.38
CA VAL A 304 -11.95 5.79 6.08
C VAL A 304 -12.74 6.19 4.86
N GLN A 305 -13.57 7.20 5.01
CA GLN A 305 -14.38 7.81 3.97
C GLN A 305 -13.98 9.27 3.79
N GLN A 306 -14.50 9.93 2.76
CA GLN A 306 -14.27 11.37 2.54
C GLN A 306 -14.59 12.23 3.78
N ARG A 307 -15.54 11.80 4.62
CA ARG A 307 -16.01 12.54 5.81
C ARG A 307 -15.27 12.18 7.10
N GLY A 308 -14.30 11.25 7.06
CA GLY A 308 -13.52 10.84 8.22
C GLY A 308 -13.42 9.33 8.39
N VAL A 309 -12.96 8.93 9.57
CA VAL A 309 -12.80 7.53 9.98
C VAL A 309 -13.97 7.13 10.88
N ARG A 310 -14.50 5.91 10.73
CA ARG A 310 -15.48 5.35 11.66
C ARG A 310 -15.20 3.88 11.95
N GLU A 311 -15.60 3.45 13.14
CA GLU A 311 -15.67 2.03 13.49
C GLU A 311 -16.80 1.34 12.72
N VAL A 312 -16.58 0.08 12.34
CA VAL A 312 -17.57 -0.81 11.72
C VAL A 312 -17.95 -1.89 12.73
N PRO A 313 -19.16 -1.83 13.32
CA PRO A 313 -19.61 -2.84 14.27
C PRO A 313 -20.08 -4.11 13.55
N ASP A 314 -20.04 -5.26 14.23
CA ASP A 314 -20.42 -6.57 13.66
C ASP A 314 -21.84 -6.58 13.08
N ARG A 315 -22.77 -5.81 13.64
CA ARG A 315 -24.15 -5.70 13.14
C ARG A 315 -24.29 -5.11 11.73
N GLU A 316 -23.26 -4.43 11.22
CA GLU A 316 -23.23 -3.89 9.85
C GLU A 316 -22.62 -4.88 8.84
N ILE A 317 -22.08 -6.00 9.32
CA ILE A 317 -21.48 -7.03 8.50
C ILE A 317 -22.58 -7.96 8.01
N THR A 318 -22.73 -8.07 6.70
CA THR A 318 -23.65 -9.01 6.07
C THR A 318 -22.86 -10.10 5.38
N SER A 319 -23.29 -11.36 5.48
CA SER A 319 -22.73 -12.42 4.66
C SER A 319 -23.00 -12.10 3.19
N SER A 320 -21.97 -12.16 2.35
CA SER A 320 -22.23 -12.19 0.92
C SER A 320 -22.71 -13.60 0.60
N GLU A 321 -24.01 -13.78 0.37
CA GLU A 321 -24.47 -15.03 -0.22
C GLU A 321 -23.70 -15.22 -1.53
N SER A 322 -22.97 -16.33 -1.63
CA SER A 322 -22.29 -16.75 -2.84
C SER A 322 -23.34 -16.87 -3.94
N ARG A 323 -23.45 -15.85 -4.80
CA ARG A 323 -24.24 -15.91 -6.04
C ARG A 323 -23.45 -16.60 -7.13
#